data_AF-A0AAJ8MK89-F1
#
_entry.id   AF-A0AAJ8MK89-F1
#
_cell.length_a   1.000
_cell.length_b   1.000
_cell.length_c   1.000
_cell.angle_alpha   90.00
_cell.angle_beta   90.00
_cell.angle_gamma   90.00
#
_symmetry.space_group_name_H-M   'P 1'
#
loop_
_entity.id
_entity.type
_entity.pdbx_description
1 polymer ?
#
loop_
_entity_poly.entity_id
_entity_poly.type
_entity_poly.pdbx_seq_one_letter_code
_entity_poly.pdbx_strand_id
1 'polypeptide(L)'
;MSIFQSALAPFSVKGFYLITWGTALGTNVWNTISGYRTFKTLPRQTFGTLQARLQPLYFTFSSLATSTLLFTHLWFHPGLISSPRVEPHWATSAEGQQGLLIVASLIPQLLNLLVVSPLASDIMFERHRQERVEGKEYDEPNVSEALQKLNKKFSLYHGIASALNTVSFLGLAGLGLAVSM
;
A
#
# COMPACT_ATOMS: atom_id res chain seq x y z
N MET A 1 -27.87 21.20 -13.92
CA MET A 1 -26.78 21.78 -13.09
C MET A 1 -26.09 22.87 -13.91
N SER A 2 -25.88 24.06 -13.35
CA SER A 2 -25.09 25.09 -14.05
C SER A 2 -23.63 24.67 -14.09
N ILE A 3 -22.87 25.12 -15.10
CA ILE A 3 -21.43 24.83 -15.25
C ILE A 3 -20.66 25.15 -13.96
N PHE A 4 -21.06 26.19 -13.23
CA PHE A 4 -20.48 26.57 -11.93
C PHE A 4 -20.72 25.54 -10.82
N GLN A 5 -21.91 24.92 -10.76
CA GLN A 5 -22.17 23.85 -9.78
C GLN A 5 -21.36 22.59 -10.08
N SER A 6 -21.14 22.27 -11.36
CA SER A 6 -20.27 21.15 -11.76
C SER A 6 -18.81 21.43 -11.46
N ALA A 7 -18.34 22.66 -11.64
CA ALA A 7 -16.96 23.07 -11.32
C ALA A 7 -16.63 22.99 -9.82
N LEU A 8 -17.64 23.18 -8.96
CA LEU A 8 -17.47 23.11 -7.51
C LEU A 8 -17.68 21.71 -6.91
N ALA A 9 -18.14 20.74 -7.71
CA ALA A 9 -18.42 19.37 -7.26
C ALA A 9 -17.24 18.70 -6.50
N PRO A 10 -15.96 18.88 -6.89
CA PRO A 10 -14.82 18.35 -6.16
C PRO A 10 -14.65 18.89 -4.74
N PHE A 11 -15.15 20.11 -4.47
CA PHE A 11 -15.07 20.77 -3.16
C PHE A 11 -16.23 20.42 -2.22
N SER A 12 -17.15 19.55 -2.65
CA SER A 12 -18.12 18.93 -1.75
C SER A 12 -17.46 17.81 -0.94
N VAL A 13 -18.03 17.42 0.21
CA VAL A 13 -17.51 16.30 1.01
C VAL A 13 -17.49 14.99 0.19
N LYS A 14 -18.48 14.80 -0.70
CA LYS A 14 -18.52 13.64 -1.61
C LYS A 14 -17.42 13.71 -2.68
N GLY A 15 -17.17 14.89 -3.24
CA GLY A 15 -16.07 15.13 -4.17
C GLY A 15 -14.71 14.89 -3.50
N PHE A 16 -14.54 15.37 -2.27
CA PHE A 16 -13.36 15.13 -1.46
C PHE A 16 -13.13 13.64 -1.18
N TYR A 17 -14.17 12.89 -0.85
CA TYR A 17 -14.11 11.42 -0.72
C TYR A 17 -13.60 10.75 -1.99
N LEU A 18 -14.16 11.11 -3.16
CA LEU A 18 -13.75 10.55 -4.45
C LEU A 18 -12.31 10.93 -4.84
N ILE A 19 -11.89 12.17 -4.59
CA ILE A 19 -10.50 12.61 -4.82
C ILE A 19 -9.55 11.83 -3.91
N THR A 20 -9.90 11.66 -2.64
CA THR A 20 -9.08 10.92 -1.67
C THR A 20 -8.93 9.47 -2.07
N TRP A 21 -10.03 8.82 -2.46
CA TRP A 21 -10.01 7.46 -3.01
C TRP A 21 -9.16 7.36 -4.28
N GLY A 22 -9.39 8.25 -5.25
CA GLY A 22 -8.64 8.27 -6.50
C GLY A 22 -7.14 8.51 -6.29
N THR A 23 -6.78 9.35 -5.32
CA THR A 23 -5.40 9.60 -4.91
C THR A 23 -4.76 8.36 -4.27
N ALA A 24 -5.48 7.68 -3.38
CA ALA A 24 -5.01 6.45 -2.75
C ALA A 24 -4.78 5.33 -3.78
N LEU A 25 -5.76 5.09 -4.67
CA LEU A 25 -5.64 4.11 -5.74
C LEU A 25 -4.53 4.48 -6.73
N GLY A 26 -4.51 5.74 -7.17
CA GLY A 26 -3.50 6.26 -8.09
C GLY A 26 -2.08 6.13 -7.55
N THR A 27 -1.89 6.29 -6.23
CA THR A 27 -0.59 6.06 -5.58
C THR A 27 -0.14 4.61 -5.70
N ASN A 28 -1.04 3.64 -5.50
CA ASN A 28 -0.73 2.21 -5.65
C ASN A 28 -0.41 1.85 -7.11
N VAL A 29 -1.18 2.39 -8.05
CA VAL A 29 -0.94 2.22 -9.50
C VAL A 29 0.42 2.78 -9.88
N TRP A 30 0.72 4.02 -9.47
CA TRP A 30 1.98 4.67 -9.79
C TRP A 30 3.16 3.90 -9.20
N ASN A 31 3.10 3.52 -7.92
CA ASN A 31 4.16 2.73 -7.28
C ASN A 31 4.48 1.44 -8.04
N THR A 32 3.46 0.77 -8.57
CA THR A 32 3.63 -0.45 -9.38
C THR A 32 4.35 -0.16 -10.70
N ILE A 33 3.88 0.85 -11.45
CA ILE A 33 4.44 1.22 -12.76
C ILE A 33 5.86 1.77 -12.61
N SER A 34 6.08 2.70 -11.69
CA SER A 34 7.38 3.31 -11.43
C SER A 34 8.37 2.29 -10.86
N GLY A 35 7.90 1.39 -9.98
CA GLY A 35 8.68 0.28 -9.43
C GLY A 35 9.18 -0.66 -10.51
N TYR A 36 8.30 -1.08 -11.42
CA TYR A 36 8.69 -1.90 -12.57
C TYR A 36 9.71 -1.19 -13.46
N ARG A 37 9.47 0.07 -13.81
CA ARG A 37 10.38 0.83 -14.68
C ARG A 37 11.75 1.01 -14.02
N THR A 38 11.81 1.34 -12.73
CA THR A 38 13.08 1.50 -12.01
C THR A 38 13.83 0.18 -11.87
N PHE A 39 13.15 -0.92 -11.57
CA PHE A 39 13.76 -2.25 -11.52
C PHE A 39 14.42 -2.65 -12.85
N LYS A 40 13.78 -2.34 -13.98
CA LYS A 40 14.33 -2.63 -15.31
C LYS A 40 15.45 -1.68 -15.76
N THR A 41 15.61 -0.54 -15.08
CA THR A 41 16.52 0.53 -15.54
C THR A 41 17.78 0.61 -14.68
N LEU A 42 17.70 0.33 -13.38
CA LEU A 42 18.79 0.54 -12.44
C LEU A 42 19.51 -0.78 -12.12
N PRO A 43 20.84 -0.74 -11.86
CA PRO A 43 21.54 -1.85 -11.22
C PRO A 43 20.86 -2.24 -9.89
N ARG A 44 20.81 -3.54 -9.56
CA ARG A 44 20.02 -4.08 -8.44
C ARG A 44 20.32 -3.40 -7.10
N GLN A 45 21.58 -3.18 -6.75
CA GLN A 45 21.94 -2.53 -5.48
C GLN A 45 21.50 -1.05 -5.45
N THR A 46 21.59 -0.36 -6.60
CA THR A 46 21.08 1.01 -6.75
C THR A 46 19.56 1.06 -6.64
N PHE A 47 18.87 0.13 -7.30
CA PHE A 47 17.42 -0.04 -7.17
C PHE A 47 17.01 -0.28 -5.72
N GLY A 48 17.68 -1.22 -5.03
CA GLY A 48 17.42 -1.52 -3.62
C GLY A 48 17.59 -0.31 -2.72
N THR A 49 18.66 0.45 -2.92
CA THR A 49 18.92 1.70 -2.18
C THR A 49 17.85 2.75 -2.44
N LEU A 50 17.43 2.93 -3.70
CA LEU A 50 16.35 3.84 -4.06
C LEU A 50 15.03 3.41 -3.40
N GLN A 51 14.69 2.12 -3.47
CA GLN A 51 13.46 1.58 -2.89
C GLN A 51 13.41 1.73 -1.37
N ALA A 52 14.53 1.54 -0.67
CA ALA A 52 14.61 1.76 0.77
C ALA A 52 14.30 3.22 1.18
N ARG A 53 14.45 4.18 0.26
CA ARG A 53 14.08 5.59 0.47
C ARG A 53 12.65 5.91 0.02
N LEU A 54 12.18 5.29 -1.06
CA LEU A 54 10.85 5.55 -1.62
C LEU A 54 9.73 4.82 -0.88
N GLN A 55 9.96 3.58 -0.43
CA GLN A 55 8.90 2.78 0.22
C GLN A 55 8.31 3.45 1.46
N PRO A 56 9.11 4.01 2.41
CA PRO A 56 8.54 4.68 3.58
C PRO A 56 7.66 5.89 3.18
N LEU A 57 8.08 6.66 2.18
CA LEU A 57 7.29 7.80 1.67
C LEU A 57 5.98 7.32 1.03
N TYR A 58 6.05 6.29 0.20
CA TYR A 58 4.90 5.67 -0.44
C TYR A 58 3.88 5.16 0.59
N PHE A 59 4.32 4.33 1.54
CA PHE A 59 3.40 3.75 2.52
C PHE A 59 2.86 4.80 3.50
N THR A 60 3.66 5.81 3.87
CA THR A 60 3.17 6.93 4.70
C THR A 60 2.05 7.68 3.99
N PHE A 61 2.28 8.09 2.74
CA PHE A 61 1.28 8.82 1.97
C PHE A 61 0.04 7.97 1.69
N SER A 62 0.22 6.71 1.31
CA SER A 62 -0.87 5.76 1.04
C SER A 62 -1.72 5.52 2.29
N SER A 63 -1.08 5.31 3.45
CA SER A 63 -1.79 5.17 4.74
C SER A 63 -2.54 6.43 5.13
N LEU A 64 -1.93 7.62 5.00
CA LEU A 64 -2.62 8.89 5.30
C LEU A 64 -3.84 9.10 4.39
N ALA A 65 -3.70 8.87 3.09
CA ALA A 65 -4.80 8.98 2.13
C ALA A 65 -5.91 7.98 2.47
N THR A 66 -5.56 6.71 2.74
CA THR A 66 -6.54 5.66 3.06
C THR A 66 -7.19 5.86 4.43
N SER A 67 -6.47 6.39 5.44
CA SER A 67 -7.04 6.79 6.73
C SER A 67 -8.00 7.96 6.58
N THR A 68 -7.65 8.95 5.75
CA THR A 68 -8.55 10.08 5.44
C THR A 68 -9.82 9.57 4.77
N LEU A 69 -9.67 8.63 3.83
CA LEU A 69 -10.80 7.97 3.17
C LEU A 69 -11.71 7.26 4.18
N LEU A 70 -11.12 6.46 5.08
CA LEU A 70 -11.87 5.77 6.15
C LEU A 70 -12.60 6.76 7.06
N PHE A 71 -11.93 7.83 7.47
CA PHE A 71 -12.54 8.87 8.30
C PHE A 71 -13.75 9.49 7.60
N THR A 72 -13.62 9.88 6.33
CA THR A 72 -14.73 10.44 5.56
C THR A 72 -15.85 9.43 5.31
N HIS A 73 -15.52 8.15 5.13
CA HIS A 73 -16.51 7.06 5.02
C HIS A 73 -17.37 6.97 6.28
N LEU A 74 -16.72 6.93 7.43
CA LEU A 74 -17.39 6.82 8.73
C LEU A 74 -18.18 8.09 9.08
N TRP A 75 -17.76 9.25 8.58
CA TRP A 75 -18.52 10.49 8.68
C TRP A 75 -19.87 10.39 7.94
N PHE A 76 -19.89 9.80 6.74
CA PHE A 76 -21.14 9.58 6.01
C PHE A 76 -22.01 8.47 6.59
N HIS A 77 -21.38 7.50 7.27
CA HIS A 77 -22.04 6.29 7.75
C HIS A 77 -21.81 6.08 9.27
N PRO A 78 -22.27 7.02 10.12
CA PRO A 78 -22.01 6.96 11.57
C PRO A 78 -22.61 5.72 12.24
N GLY A 79 -23.65 5.13 11.64
CA GLY A 79 -24.24 3.86 12.10
C GLY A 79 -23.32 2.65 12.03
N LEU A 80 -22.17 2.74 11.33
CA LEU A 80 -21.12 1.72 11.38
C LEU A 80 -20.32 1.76 12.69
N ILE A 81 -20.27 2.90 13.38
CA ILE A 81 -19.56 3.02 14.66
C ILE A 81 -20.54 2.81 15.80
N SER A 82 -21.61 3.60 15.84
CA SER A 82 -22.59 3.58 16.91
C SER A 82 -23.89 4.21 16.43
N SER A 83 -25.00 3.54 16.67
CA SER A 83 -26.34 4.10 16.45
C SER A 83 -27.25 3.74 17.63
N PRO A 84 -28.10 4.67 18.11
CA PRO A 84 -29.06 4.38 19.16
C PRO A 84 -30.16 3.38 18.76
N ARG A 85 -30.30 3.09 17.46
CA ARG A 85 -31.43 2.32 16.91
C ARG A 85 -31.01 1.04 16.19
N VAL A 86 -29.75 0.95 15.75
CA VAL A 86 -29.23 -0.15 14.92
C VAL A 86 -27.82 -0.46 15.39
N GLU A 87 -27.51 -1.73 15.58
CA GLU A 87 -26.15 -2.15 15.90
C GLU A 87 -25.19 -1.93 14.72
N PRO A 88 -23.87 -1.81 14.97
CA PRO A 88 -22.86 -1.78 13.91
C PRO A 88 -23.01 -2.93 12.92
N HIS A 89 -23.10 -2.61 11.64
CA HIS A 89 -23.58 -3.51 10.58
C HIS A 89 -22.56 -3.60 9.43
N TRP A 90 -21.29 -3.76 9.80
CA TRP A 90 -20.14 -3.80 8.87
C TRP A 90 -20.25 -4.92 7.83
N ALA A 91 -20.75 -6.09 8.21
CA ALA A 91 -20.81 -7.25 7.31
C ALA A 91 -22.10 -7.29 6.46
N THR A 92 -23.16 -6.61 6.91
CA THR A 92 -24.53 -6.80 6.41
C THR A 92 -25.06 -5.63 5.58
N SER A 93 -24.33 -4.52 5.50
CA SER A 93 -24.66 -3.35 4.67
C SER A 93 -23.64 -3.11 3.58
N ALA A 94 -24.07 -2.46 2.49
CA ALA A 94 -23.18 -2.08 1.39
C ALA A 94 -22.10 -1.10 1.87
N GLU A 95 -22.49 -0.13 2.69
CA GLU A 95 -21.61 0.85 3.33
C GLU A 95 -20.61 0.16 4.26
N GLY A 96 -21.05 -0.86 5.00
CA GLY A 96 -20.19 -1.68 5.84
C GLY A 96 -19.14 -2.43 5.03
N GLN A 97 -19.55 -3.08 3.94
CA GLN A 97 -18.65 -3.81 3.04
C GLN A 97 -17.63 -2.88 2.37
N GLN A 98 -18.06 -1.68 1.94
CA GLN A 98 -17.17 -0.63 1.46
C GLN A 98 -16.14 -0.22 2.54
N GLY A 99 -16.59 -0.04 3.79
CA GLY A 99 -15.72 0.22 4.93
C GLY A 99 -14.69 -0.89 5.16
N LEU A 100 -15.11 -2.15 5.04
CA LEU A 100 -14.21 -3.31 5.15
C LEU A 100 -13.15 -3.33 4.05
N LEU A 101 -13.47 -2.92 2.82
CA LEU A 101 -12.49 -2.78 1.74
C LEU A 101 -11.45 -1.69 2.04
N ILE A 102 -11.86 -0.57 2.64
CA ILE A 102 -10.93 0.48 3.08
C ILE A 102 -10.02 -0.06 4.18
N VAL A 103 -10.56 -0.75 5.19
CA VAL A 103 -9.78 -1.36 6.29
C VAL A 103 -8.83 -2.44 5.76
N ALA A 104 -9.30 -3.31 4.88
CA ALA A 104 -8.49 -4.32 4.19
C ALA A 104 -7.37 -3.70 3.36
N SER A 105 -7.48 -2.42 3.01
CA SER A 105 -6.41 -1.67 2.34
C SER A 105 -5.46 -1.00 3.30
N LEU A 106 -5.98 -0.38 4.37
CA LEU A 106 -5.20 0.38 5.34
C LEU A 106 -4.29 -0.51 6.19
N ILE A 107 -4.79 -1.66 6.68
CA ILE A 107 -4.02 -2.52 7.58
C ILE A 107 -2.74 -3.04 6.91
N PRO A 108 -2.76 -3.60 5.68
CA PRO A 108 -1.53 -4.03 5.03
C PRO A 108 -0.56 -2.89 4.71
N GLN A 109 -1.05 -1.68 4.38
CA GLN A 109 -0.20 -0.50 4.20
C GLN A 109 0.55 -0.16 5.50
N LEU A 110 -0.14 -0.16 6.65
CA LEU A 110 0.46 0.11 7.96
C LEU A 110 1.46 -0.99 8.36
N LEU A 111 1.13 -2.26 8.12
CA LEU A 111 2.05 -3.38 8.36
C LEU A 111 3.33 -3.25 7.52
N ASN A 112 3.19 -2.87 6.25
CA ASN A 112 4.35 -2.59 5.41
C ASN A 112 5.15 -1.38 5.91
N LEU A 113 4.49 -0.27 6.25
CA LEU A 113 5.13 0.94 6.73
C LEU A 113 5.96 0.69 7.99
N LEU A 114 5.37 0.01 8.97
CA LEU A 114 5.89 -0.05 10.33
C LEU A 114 6.75 -1.29 10.59
N VAL A 115 6.55 -2.38 9.84
CA VAL A 115 7.15 -3.69 10.18
C VAL A 115 7.83 -4.31 8.97
N VAL A 116 7.09 -4.67 7.93
CA VAL A 116 7.58 -5.61 6.92
C VAL A 116 8.61 -4.97 5.98
N SER A 117 8.35 -3.78 5.44
CA SER A 117 9.28 -3.11 4.54
C SER A 117 10.59 -2.65 5.21
N PRO A 118 10.56 -2.10 6.45
CA PRO A 118 11.79 -1.83 7.21
C PRO A 118 12.65 -3.10 7.37
N LEU A 119 12.06 -4.21 7.84
CA LEU A 119 12.77 -5.48 8.00
C LEU A 119 13.35 -6.01 6.68
N ALA A 120 12.56 -5.94 5.59
CA ALA A 120 13.04 -6.33 4.27
C ALA A 120 14.23 -5.49 3.80
N SER A 121 14.21 -4.18 4.08
CA SER A 121 15.29 -3.25 3.72
C SER A 121 16.56 -3.52 4.52
N ASP A 122 16.44 -3.78 5.82
CA ASP A 122 17.60 -4.12 6.66
C ASP A 122 18.27 -5.41 6.18
N ILE A 123 17.48 -6.44 5.89
CA ILE A 123 17.99 -7.72 5.35
C ILE A 123 18.62 -7.51 3.96
N MET A 124 18.05 -6.63 3.13
CA MET A 124 18.62 -6.28 1.84
C MET A 124 20.01 -5.63 1.97
N PHE A 125 20.18 -4.68 2.89
CA PHE A 125 21.47 -4.03 3.15
C PHE A 125 22.50 -4.99 3.76
N GLU A 126 22.05 -5.88 4.66
CA GLU A 126 22.86 -6.98 5.19
C GLU A 126 23.37 -7.87 4.06
N ARG A 127 22.48 -8.27 3.15
CA ARG A 127 22.84 -9.04 1.95
C ARG A 127 23.85 -8.30 1.09
N HIS A 128 23.64 -7.02 0.80
CA HIS A 128 24.60 -6.21 0.03
C HIS A 128 25.97 -6.12 0.71
N ARG A 129 26.02 -6.09 2.05
CA ARG A 129 27.28 -6.12 2.78
C ARG A 129 27.98 -7.48 2.61
N GLN A 130 27.23 -8.57 2.73
CA GLN A 130 27.78 -9.91 2.55
C GLN A 130 28.33 -10.13 1.14
N GLU A 131 27.60 -9.67 0.11
CA GLU A 131 28.05 -9.70 -1.29
C GLU A 131 29.42 -9.01 -1.46
N ARG A 132 29.63 -7.86 -0.81
CA ARG A 132 30.91 -7.13 -0.85
C ARG A 132 32.04 -7.85 -0.11
N VAL A 133 31.74 -8.49 1.02
CA VAL A 133 32.73 -9.24 1.81
C VAL A 133 33.20 -10.47 1.05
N GLU A 134 32.28 -11.18 0.40
CA GLU A 134 32.59 -12.41 -0.34
C GLU A 134 33.09 -12.14 -1.77
N GLY A 135 32.89 -10.93 -2.29
CA GLY A 135 33.16 -10.60 -3.69
C GLY A 135 32.27 -11.41 -4.66
N LYS A 136 31.09 -11.83 -4.18
CA LYS A 136 30.14 -12.67 -4.91
C LYS A 136 28.74 -12.10 -4.86
N GLU A 137 28.06 -12.05 -5.98
CA GLU A 137 26.65 -11.70 -6.05
C GLU A 137 25.76 -12.83 -5.50
N TYR A 138 24.54 -12.45 -5.11
CA TYR A 138 23.60 -13.33 -4.42
C TYR A 138 23.09 -14.52 -5.26
N ASP A 139 23.16 -14.42 -6.58
CA ASP A 139 22.67 -15.40 -7.55
C ASP A 139 23.80 -16.16 -8.25
N GLU A 140 25.06 -15.94 -7.84
CA GLU A 140 26.17 -16.71 -8.34
C GLU A 140 26.11 -18.19 -7.90
N PRO A 141 26.69 -19.12 -8.68
CA PRO A 141 26.83 -20.50 -8.26
C PRO A 141 27.65 -20.62 -6.97
N ASN A 142 27.24 -21.52 -6.07
CA ASN A 142 27.97 -21.85 -4.85
C ASN A 142 28.23 -20.63 -3.92
N VAL A 143 27.22 -19.76 -3.78
CA VAL A 143 27.21 -18.73 -2.72
C VAL A 143 27.28 -19.36 -1.32
N SER A 144 27.89 -18.66 -0.36
CA SER A 144 28.07 -19.16 1.00
C SER A 144 26.74 -19.48 1.69
N GLU A 145 26.78 -20.31 2.73
CA GLU A 145 25.61 -20.59 3.56
C GLU A 145 25.03 -19.31 4.19
N ALA A 146 25.89 -18.35 4.55
CA ALA A 146 25.48 -17.06 5.09
C ALA A 146 24.67 -16.25 4.06
N LEU A 147 25.17 -16.15 2.83
CA LEU A 147 24.51 -15.43 1.75
C LEU A 147 23.20 -16.12 1.33
N GLN A 148 23.16 -17.45 1.32
CA GLN A 148 21.92 -18.22 1.10
C GLN A 148 20.87 -17.96 2.17
N LYS A 149 21.25 -17.88 3.45
CA LYS A 149 20.34 -17.53 4.55
C LYS A 149 19.75 -16.15 4.36
N LEU A 150 20.56 -15.18 3.96
CA LEU A 150 20.11 -13.81 3.67
C LEU A 150 19.17 -13.75 2.46
N ASN A 151 19.44 -14.52 1.40
CA ASN A 151 18.56 -14.64 0.24
C ASN A 151 17.17 -15.17 0.60
N LYS A 152 17.11 -16.24 1.38
CA LYS A 152 15.84 -16.82 1.84
C LYS A 152 15.05 -15.83 2.70
N LYS A 153 15.73 -15.17 3.65
CA LYS A 153 15.12 -14.14 4.50
C LYS A 153 14.60 -12.97 3.67
N PHE A 154 15.41 -12.43 2.76
CA PHE A 154 14.99 -11.31 1.91
C PHE A 154 13.78 -11.70 1.05
N SER A 155 13.82 -12.86 0.39
CA SER A 155 12.72 -13.35 -0.45
C SER A 155 11.41 -13.48 0.35
N LEU A 156 11.47 -14.02 1.58
CA LEU A 156 10.31 -14.14 2.45
C LEU A 156 9.70 -12.76 2.78
N TYR A 157 10.49 -11.84 3.33
CA TYR A 157 9.96 -10.53 3.76
C TYR A 157 9.53 -9.65 2.57
N HIS A 158 10.28 -9.69 1.47
CA HIS A 158 9.90 -9.00 0.23
C HIS A 158 8.60 -9.57 -0.37
N GLY A 159 8.44 -10.89 -0.34
CA GLY A 159 7.22 -11.57 -0.77
C GLY A 159 6.01 -11.20 0.08
N ILE A 160 6.15 -11.21 1.41
CA ILE A 160 5.09 -10.76 2.34
C ILE A 160 4.74 -9.29 2.05
N ALA A 161 5.73 -8.41 1.91
CA ALA A 161 5.48 -7.00 1.65
C ALA A 161 4.70 -6.78 0.34
N SER A 162 5.07 -7.52 -0.70
CA SER A 162 4.41 -7.49 -2.01
C SER A 162 2.97 -8.02 -1.96
N ALA A 163 2.73 -9.08 -1.19
CA ALA A 163 1.39 -9.64 -0.98
C ALA A 163 0.49 -8.64 -0.23
N LEU A 164 0.99 -8.06 0.86
CA LEU A 164 0.29 -7.02 1.61
C LEU A 164 -0.07 -5.82 0.71
N ASN A 165 0.90 -5.35 -0.10
CA ASN A 165 0.65 -4.25 -1.02
C ASN A 165 -0.38 -4.60 -2.11
N THR A 166 -0.37 -5.85 -2.60
CA THR A 166 -1.38 -6.34 -3.54
C THR A 166 -2.77 -6.35 -2.94
N VAL A 167 -2.92 -6.83 -1.69
CA VAL A 167 -4.21 -6.78 -0.97
C VAL A 167 -4.70 -5.35 -0.86
N SER A 168 -3.83 -4.40 -0.52
CA SER A 168 -4.18 -2.97 -0.47
C SER A 168 -4.63 -2.40 -1.80
N PHE A 169 -3.94 -2.74 -2.88
CA PHE A 169 -4.35 -2.32 -4.22
C PHE A 169 -5.72 -2.88 -4.60
N LEU A 170 -5.95 -4.18 -4.36
CA LEU A 170 -7.22 -4.84 -4.69
C LEU A 170 -8.38 -4.32 -3.85
N GLY A 171 -8.17 -4.01 -2.57
CA GLY A 171 -9.20 -3.40 -1.72
C GLY A 171 -9.65 -2.03 -2.23
N LEU A 172 -8.70 -1.16 -2.61
CA LEU A 172 -9.01 0.17 -3.16
C LEU A 172 -9.65 0.08 -4.55
N ALA A 173 -9.21 -0.83 -5.41
CA ALA A 173 -9.83 -1.07 -6.71
C ALA A 173 -11.26 -1.63 -6.55
N GLY A 174 -11.44 -2.60 -5.65
CA GLY A 174 -12.75 -3.18 -5.32
C GLY A 174 -13.72 -2.15 -4.75
N LEU A 175 -13.23 -1.21 -3.93
CA LEU A 175 -14.04 -0.09 -3.43
C LEU A 175 -14.57 0.78 -4.58
N GLY A 176 -13.74 1.06 -5.58
CA GLY A 176 -14.16 1.80 -6.77
C GLY A 176 -15.32 1.13 -7.50
N LEU A 177 -15.25 -0.18 -7.67
CA LEU A 177 -16.33 -0.97 -8.26
C LEU A 177 -17.59 -0.93 -7.39
N ALA A 178 -17.44 -1.12 -6.07
CA ALA A 178 -18.55 -1.13 -5.12
C ALA A 178 -19.28 0.22 -4.97
N VAL A 179 -18.60 1.33 -5.23
CA VAL A 179 -19.20 2.68 -5.23
C VAL A 179 -19.82 3.05 -6.59
N SER A 180 -19.48 2.32 -7.65
CA SER A 180 -19.96 2.57 -9.02
C SER A 180 -21.20 1.75 -9.41
N MET A 181 -21.61 0.79 -8.59
CA MET A 181 -22.82 -0.03 -8.76
C MET A 181 -23.98 0.55 -7.94
#